data_AF-U6LRG5-F1
#
_entry.id   AF-U6LRG5-F1
#
_cell.length_a   1.000
_cell.length_b   1.000
_cell.length_c   1.000
_cell.angle_alpha   90.00
_cell.angle_beta   90.00
_cell.angle_gamma   90.00
#
_symmetry.space_group_name_H-M   'P 1'
#
loop_
_entity.id
_entity.type
_entity.pdbx_description
1 polymer ?
#
loop_
_entity_poly.entity_id
_entity_poly.type
_entity_poly.pdbx_seq_one_letter_code
_entity_poly.pdbx_strand_id
1 'polypeptide(L)'
;MAPQLAALSSSLLQQWQQQKYEGFPAAAGGDADSQQQQQQLLQQQQQQQQYLDGGLDDETEIAILHCLLTEECFSDTIRSCFFRCVEHIRDKVLAARVRGAPPPLSPSAYCALYEACGALVLLGGVSSGIDPTQQQQQQQQQQQEMQRELLAFCQHDTPKAFWHQQQRMLLGSFVSSAVYVQLKEALAAADLPGLQPLLTSCGFCHFAAAAKPVRNPTGPPVAGLAFVCVPEEETVAVSSRAPPLLLQQQQLQHCCGRSRLLLRLLQKANWAAVPIFLEQWTRLPTLELRAAYLKALTTGEAD
;
A
#
# COMPACT_ATOMS: atom_id res chain seq x y z
N MET A 1 -17.09 -6.23 0.23
CA MET A 1 -17.45 -4.80 0.34
C MET A 1 -16.36 -3.83 -0.17
N ALA A 2 -15.12 -4.26 -0.42
CA ALA A 2 -14.02 -3.40 -0.93
C ALA A 2 -14.17 -2.74 -2.33
N PRO A 3 -14.83 -3.31 -3.36
CA PRO A 3 -14.81 -2.68 -4.70
C PRO A 3 -15.61 -1.37 -4.78
N GLN A 4 -16.56 -1.16 -3.86
CA GLN A 4 -17.31 0.09 -3.79
C GLN A 4 -16.47 1.24 -3.21
N LEU A 5 -15.60 0.96 -2.24
CA LEU A 5 -14.66 1.94 -1.69
C LEU A 5 -13.58 2.28 -2.72
N ALA A 6 -12.96 1.29 -3.37
CA ALA A 6 -11.99 1.53 -4.44
C ALA A 6 -12.56 2.36 -5.60
N ALA A 7 -13.79 2.06 -6.02
CA ALA A 7 -14.49 2.79 -7.08
C ALA A 7 -14.88 4.21 -6.64
N LEU A 8 -15.33 4.38 -5.40
CA LEU A 8 -15.66 5.69 -4.83
C LEU A 8 -14.40 6.54 -4.65
N SER A 9 -13.31 5.96 -4.14
CA SER A 9 -11.99 6.58 -4.01
C SER A 9 -11.40 7.00 -5.36
N SER A 10 -11.51 6.13 -6.38
CA SER A 10 -11.05 6.43 -7.74
C SER A 10 -11.90 7.53 -8.39
N SER A 11 -13.22 7.48 -8.19
CA SER A 11 -14.15 8.50 -8.68
C SER A 11 -13.92 9.85 -8.01
N LEU A 12 -13.67 9.88 -6.70
CA LEU A 12 -13.38 11.10 -5.95
C LEU A 12 -12.03 11.70 -6.37
N LEU A 13 -11.00 10.86 -6.55
CA LEU A 13 -9.70 11.31 -7.04
C LEU A 13 -9.79 11.86 -8.46
N GLN A 14 -10.52 11.18 -9.35
CA GLN A 14 -10.73 11.61 -10.74
C GLN A 14 -11.54 12.91 -10.81
N GLN A 15 -12.59 13.04 -10.00
CA GLN A 15 -13.40 14.24 -9.91
C GLN A 15 -12.60 15.44 -9.37
N TRP A 16 -11.78 15.22 -8.34
CA TRP A 16 -10.87 16.25 -7.83
C TRP A 16 -9.84 16.68 -8.88
N GLN A 17 -9.28 15.74 -9.65
CA GLN A 17 -8.35 16.05 -10.73
C GLN A 17 -9.01 16.93 -11.79
N GLN A 18 -10.25 16.63 -12.17
CA GLN A 18 -11.03 17.46 -13.09
C GLN A 18 -11.27 18.86 -12.51
N GLN A 19 -11.67 18.97 -11.24
CA GLN A 19 -11.90 20.27 -10.61
C GLN A 19 -10.63 21.13 -10.48
N LYS A 20 -9.48 20.52 -10.16
CA LYS A 20 -8.22 21.24 -10.00
C LYS A 20 -7.57 21.65 -11.31
N TYR A 21 -7.75 20.88 -12.38
CA TYR A 21 -6.98 21.03 -13.61
C TYR A 21 -7.83 21.34 -14.87
N GLU A 22 -9.15 21.14 -14.86
CA GLU A 22 -10.06 21.52 -15.96
C GLU A 22 -10.81 22.84 -15.69
N GLY A 23 -10.24 23.72 -14.87
CA GLY A 23 -10.79 25.05 -14.63
C GLY A 23 -10.58 26.03 -15.78
N PHE A 24 -11.17 25.79 -16.96
CA PHE A 24 -11.56 26.83 -17.94
C PHE A 24 -12.57 26.24 -18.96
N PRO A 25 -13.88 26.47 -18.82
CA PRO A 25 -14.80 26.24 -19.93
C PRO A 25 -14.66 27.36 -20.96
N ALA A 26 -14.30 26.97 -22.19
CA ALA A 26 -14.46 27.79 -23.38
C ALA A 26 -15.95 28.05 -23.61
N ALA A 27 -16.32 29.32 -23.74
CA ALA A 27 -17.68 29.76 -23.98
C ALA A 27 -18.14 29.43 -25.42
N ALA A 28 -19.22 28.66 -25.55
CA ALA A 28 -20.20 28.64 -26.65
C ALA A 28 -21.24 27.54 -26.29
N GLY A 29 -22.56 27.65 -26.42
CA GLY A 29 -23.45 28.59 -27.08
C GLY A 29 -24.70 27.77 -27.49
N GLY A 30 -25.91 28.31 -27.26
CA GLY A 30 -27.15 27.88 -27.93
C GLY A 30 -27.96 26.74 -27.30
N ASP A 31 -29.08 27.10 -26.65
CA ASP A 31 -30.46 26.79 -27.07
C ASP A 31 -31.44 26.67 -25.88
N ALA A 32 -32.55 27.39 -26.00
CA ALA A 32 -33.28 28.01 -24.89
C ALA A 32 -34.35 27.17 -24.20
N ASP A 33 -34.60 25.92 -24.60
CA ASP A 33 -35.61 25.07 -23.96
C ASP A 33 -35.03 23.97 -23.04
N SER A 34 -33.70 23.88 -22.98
CA SER A 34 -32.99 23.04 -22.00
C SER A 34 -32.84 23.74 -20.63
N GLN A 35 -33.20 25.02 -20.52
CA GLN A 35 -32.82 25.87 -19.38
C GLN A 35 -33.43 25.47 -18.04
N GLN A 36 -34.64 24.90 -17.99
CA GLN A 36 -35.27 24.56 -16.72
C GLN A 36 -34.76 23.23 -16.14
N GLN A 37 -34.51 22.23 -16.99
CA GLN A 37 -33.89 20.98 -16.57
C GLN A 37 -32.38 21.14 -16.32
N GLN A 38 -31.72 22.02 -17.10
CA GLN A 38 -30.33 22.40 -16.87
C GLN A 38 -30.17 23.26 -15.61
N GLN A 39 -31.13 24.11 -15.22
CA GLN A 39 -31.10 24.81 -13.93
C GLN A 39 -31.26 23.88 -12.73
N GLN A 40 -32.13 22.85 -12.80
CA GLN A 40 -32.22 21.86 -11.73
C GLN A 40 -30.96 20.97 -11.64
N LEU A 41 -30.39 20.57 -12.77
CA LEU A 41 -29.11 19.86 -12.80
C LEU A 41 -27.94 20.75 -12.33
N LEU A 42 -27.90 22.03 -12.69
CA LEU A 42 -26.89 22.98 -12.20
C LEU A 42 -27.05 23.26 -10.71
N GLN A 43 -28.27 23.30 -10.18
CA GLN A 43 -28.49 23.53 -8.75
C GLN A 43 -28.17 22.28 -7.91
N GLN A 44 -28.46 21.08 -8.42
CA GLN A 44 -28.05 19.83 -7.80
C GLN A 44 -26.54 19.59 -7.93
N GLN A 45 -25.94 19.98 -9.07
CA GLN A 45 -24.49 19.96 -9.27
C GLN A 45 -23.79 21.05 -8.44
N GLN A 46 -24.41 22.22 -8.21
CA GLN A 46 -23.89 23.25 -7.29
C GLN A 46 -24.00 22.84 -5.83
N GLN A 47 -25.05 22.12 -5.41
CA GLN A 47 -25.10 21.56 -4.05
C GLN A 47 -24.08 20.44 -3.86
N GLN A 48 -23.85 19.59 -4.87
CA GLN A 48 -22.72 18.65 -4.82
C GLN A 48 -21.37 19.38 -4.86
N GLN A 49 -21.19 20.40 -5.71
CA GLN A 49 -19.98 21.21 -5.77
C GLN A 49 -19.73 21.97 -4.48
N GLN A 50 -20.74 22.51 -3.78
CA GLN A 50 -20.54 23.14 -2.47
C GLN A 50 -20.17 22.13 -1.37
N TYR A 51 -20.61 20.88 -1.50
CA TYR A 51 -20.17 19.78 -0.64
C TYR A 51 -18.76 19.27 -1.00
N LEU A 52 -18.27 19.58 -2.20
CA LEU A 52 -16.96 19.17 -2.75
C LEU A 52 -15.93 20.31 -2.85
N ASP A 53 -16.34 21.58 -2.71
CA ASP A 53 -15.49 22.78 -2.68
C ASP A 53 -14.73 22.91 -1.37
N GLY A 54 -15.21 22.22 -0.33
CA GLY A 54 -14.37 21.73 0.74
C GLY A 54 -13.54 20.57 0.20
N GLY A 55 -12.55 20.88 -0.64
CA GLY A 55 -11.63 19.87 -1.16
C GLY A 55 -11.13 18.98 -0.02
N LEU A 56 -10.86 17.70 -0.33
CA LEU A 56 -10.38 16.75 0.65
C LEU A 56 -9.17 17.36 1.38
N ASP A 57 -9.16 17.28 2.71
CA ASP A 57 -7.95 17.65 3.44
C ASP A 57 -6.80 16.71 3.06
N ASP A 58 -5.58 17.20 3.14
CA ASP A 58 -4.40 16.43 2.70
C ASP A 58 -4.32 15.06 3.38
N GLU A 59 -4.80 14.92 4.62
CA GLU A 59 -4.79 13.64 5.35
C GLU A 59 -5.73 12.63 4.70
N THR A 60 -6.92 13.08 4.30
CA THR A 60 -7.91 12.29 3.60
C THR A 60 -7.43 11.92 2.19
N GLU A 61 -6.77 12.84 1.49
CA GLU A 61 -6.14 12.55 0.19
C GLU A 61 -5.05 11.48 0.31
N ILE A 62 -4.16 11.59 1.30
CA ILE A 62 -3.11 10.60 1.56
C ILE A 62 -3.72 9.26 1.95
N ALA A 63 -4.76 9.26 2.78
CA ALA A 63 -5.45 8.03 3.19
C ALA A 63 -6.09 7.35 1.98
N ILE A 64 -6.76 8.10 1.11
CA ILE A 64 -7.35 7.57 -0.13
C ILE A 64 -6.27 7.05 -1.07
N LEU A 65 -5.18 7.79 -1.29
CA LEU A 65 -4.07 7.34 -2.13
C LEU A 65 -3.39 6.10 -1.55
N HIS A 66 -3.21 6.04 -0.24
CA HIS A 66 -2.68 4.88 0.45
C HIS A 66 -3.62 3.67 0.31
N CYS A 67 -4.92 3.85 0.47
CA CYS A 67 -5.93 2.82 0.19
C CYS A 67 -5.84 2.33 -1.26
N LEU A 68 -5.79 3.22 -2.24
CA LEU A 68 -5.66 2.86 -3.66
C LEU A 68 -4.34 2.11 -3.96
N LEU A 69 -3.23 2.52 -3.32
CA LEU A 69 -1.93 1.87 -3.46
C LEU A 69 -1.86 0.52 -2.74
N THR A 70 -2.55 0.37 -1.61
CA THR A 70 -2.64 -0.89 -0.85
C THR A 70 -3.65 -1.88 -1.45
N GLU A 71 -4.63 -1.40 -2.22
CA GLU A 71 -5.55 -2.22 -3.03
C GLU A 71 -5.04 -2.48 -4.47
N GLU A 72 -3.84 -1.98 -4.78
CA GLU A 72 -3.02 -2.31 -5.96
C GLU A 72 -3.56 -1.87 -7.34
N CYS A 73 -4.05 -0.63 -7.44
CA CYS A 73 -4.12 0.06 -8.72
C CYS A 73 -2.84 0.88 -8.93
N PHE A 74 -1.84 0.34 -9.65
CA PHE A 74 -0.65 1.08 -10.04
C PHE A 74 -0.83 1.65 -11.45
N SER A 75 -1.29 2.90 -11.53
CA SER A 75 -1.36 3.65 -12.79
C SER A 75 -0.42 4.86 -12.75
N ASP A 76 0.04 5.32 -13.92
CA ASP A 76 0.79 6.57 -14.02
C ASP A 76 0.01 7.75 -13.43
N THR A 77 -1.32 7.70 -13.48
CA THR A 77 -2.23 8.66 -12.84
C THR A 77 -2.09 8.64 -11.32
N ILE A 78 -2.17 7.47 -10.68
CA ILE A 78 -2.06 7.33 -9.22
C ILE A 78 -0.66 7.71 -8.74
N ARG A 79 0.37 7.33 -9.50
CA ARG A 79 1.75 7.76 -9.24
C ARG A 79 1.89 9.27 -9.32
N SER A 80 1.32 9.91 -10.35
CA SER A 80 1.36 11.37 -10.50
C SER A 80 0.58 12.09 -9.40
N CYS A 81 -0.57 11.57 -8.99
CA CYS A 81 -1.32 12.08 -7.83
C CYS A 81 -0.51 12.02 -6.55
N PHE A 82 0.13 10.87 -6.28
CA PHE A 82 0.97 10.71 -5.11
C PHE A 82 2.05 11.78 -5.05
N PHE A 83 2.79 11.99 -6.14
CA PHE A 83 3.85 13.01 -6.17
C PHE A 83 3.33 14.43 -5.97
N ARG A 84 2.15 14.75 -6.50
CA ARG A 84 1.51 16.05 -6.26
C ARG A 84 1.12 16.24 -4.79
N CYS A 85 0.57 15.21 -4.14
CA CYS A 85 0.30 15.28 -2.70
C CYS A 85 1.59 15.43 -1.90
N VAL A 86 2.65 14.68 -2.23
CA VAL A 86 3.96 14.81 -1.57
C VAL A 86 4.53 16.23 -1.70
N GLU A 87 4.42 16.83 -2.88
CA GLU A 87 4.88 18.20 -3.14
C GLU A 87 4.18 19.21 -2.21
N HIS A 88 2.85 19.14 -2.12
CA HIS A 88 2.07 20.01 -1.25
C HIS A 88 2.40 19.81 0.24
N ILE A 89 2.55 18.55 0.66
CA ILE A 89 2.95 18.20 2.03
C ILE A 89 4.34 18.74 2.34
N ARG A 90 5.30 18.60 1.41
CA ARG A 90 6.65 19.15 1.53
C ARG A 90 6.59 20.64 1.80
N ASP A 91 5.86 21.38 0.99
CA ASP A 91 5.80 22.83 1.10
C ASP A 91 5.19 23.27 2.44
N LYS A 92 4.14 22.57 2.91
CA LYS A 92 3.56 22.81 4.24
C LYS A 92 4.52 22.46 5.38
N VAL A 93 5.23 21.34 5.29
CA VAL A 93 6.21 20.91 6.30
C VAL A 93 7.37 21.90 6.38
N LEU A 94 7.89 22.35 5.23
CA LEU A 94 8.95 23.36 5.17
C LEU A 94 8.46 24.69 5.75
N ALA A 95 7.24 25.14 5.40
CA ALA A 95 6.65 26.35 5.96
C ALA A 95 6.40 26.26 7.47
N ALA A 96 6.00 25.09 8.00
CA ALA A 96 5.87 24.85 9.43
C ALA A 96 7.23 24.91 10.13
N ARG A 97 8.26 24.28 9.54
CA ARG A 97 9.64 24.26 10.06
C ARG A 97 10.22 25.67 10.17
N VAL A 98 10.07 26.50 9.14
CA VAL A 98 10.51 27.92 9.17
C VAL A 98 9.83 28.70 10.29
N ARG A 99 8.57 28.39 10.59
CA ARG A 99 7.79 29.04 11.65
C ARG A 99 8.02 28.44 13.05
N GLY A 100 8.82 27.38 13.18
CA GLY A 100 8.95 26.63 14.44
C GLY A 100 7.66 25.95 14.90
N ALA A 101 6.72 25.71 13.99
CA ALA A 101 5.43 25.07 14.26
C ALA A 101 5.56 23.54 14.25
N PRO A 102 4.65 22.81 14.94
CA PRO A 102 4.60 21.36 14.86
C PRO A 102 4.34 20.87 13.42
N PRO A 103 4.63 19.59 13.11
CA PRO A 103 4.29 19.00 11.83
C PRO A 103 2.81 19.18 11.49
N PRO A 104 2.47 19.60 10.25
CA PRO A 104 1.10 19.99 9.88
C PRO A 104 0.11 18.81 9.73
N LEU A 105 0.59 17.57 9.66
CA LEU A 105 -0.26 16.39 9.50
C LEU A 105 -0.25 15.52 10.75
N SER A 106 -1.29 14.71 10.90
CA SER A 106 -1.37 13.66 11.92
C SER A 106 -0.28 12.59 11.75
N PRO A 107 0.13 11.92 12.84
CA PRO A 107 1.06 10.79 12.77
C PRO A 107 0.60 9.69 11.80
N SER A 108 -0.69 9.40 11.74
CA SER A 108 -1.28 8.41 10.82
C SER A 108 -1.07 8.77 9.36
N ALA A 109 -1.24 10.04 8.99
CA ALA A 109 -1.01 10.50 7.63
C ALA A 109 0.46 10.36 7.22
N TYR A 110 1.40 10.67 8.14
CA TYR A 110 2.83 10.44 7.88
C TYR A 110 3.19 8.96 7.73
N CYS A 111 2.56 8.08 8.50
CA CYS A 111 2.74 6.64 8.33
C CYS A 111 2.25 6.16 6.96
N ALA A 112 1.04 6.58 6.56
CA ALA A 112 0.46 6.24 5.25
C ALA A 112 1.33 6.76 4.09
N LEU A 113 1.86 7.99 4.22
CA LEU A 113 2.79 8.57 3.26
C LEU A 113 4.07 7.74 3.12
N TYR A 114 4.63 7.26 4.23
CA TYR A 114 5.83 6.42 4.23
C TYR A 114 5.58 5.05 3.60
N GLU A 115 4.46 4.40 3.94
CA GLU A 115 4.07 3.11 3.38
C GLU A 115 3.80 3.20 1.86
N ALA A 116 3.08 4.24 1.43
CA ALA A 116 2.83 4.53 0.02
C ALA A 116 4.13 4.83 -0.75
N CYS A 117 5.04 5.63 -0.18
CA CYS A 117 6.34 5.90 -0.79
C CYS A 117 7.17 4.62 -0.95
N GLY A 118 7.22 3.77 0.09
CA GLY A 118 7.93 2.49 0.05
C GLY A 118 7.35 1.56 -1.01
N ALA A 119 6.02 1.51 -1.12
CA ALA A 119 5.31 0.76 -2.15
C ALA A 119 5.70 1.22 -3.56
N LEU A 120 5.69 2.52 -3.81
CA LEU A 120 6.04 3.08 -5.13
C LEU A 120 7.50 2.82 -5.50
N VAL A 121 8.44 2.94 -4.56
CA VAL A 121 9.87 2.69 -4.83
C VAL A 121 10.13 1.21 -5.12
N LEU A 122 9.56 0.31 -4.34
CA LEU A 122 9.84 -1.14 -4.44
C LEU A 122 9.02 -1.83 -5.53
N LEU A 123 7.78 -1.37 -5.78
CA LEU A 123 6.85 -1.99 -6.73
C LEU A 123 6.77 -1.24 -8.07
N GLY A 124 7.03 0.07 -8.11
CA GLY A 124 6.93 0.93 -9.30
C GLY A 124 8.11 0.84 -10.27
N GLY A 125 8.88 -0.26 -10.22
CA GLY A 125 10.03 -0.48 -11.08
C GLY A 125 9.66 -0.78 -12.53
N VAL A 126 10.20 0.08 -13.41
CA VAL A 126 10.26 0.03 -14.89
C VAL A 126 8.96 0.41 -15.63
N SER A 127 8.70 1.72 -15.78
CA SER A 127 7.95 2.19 -16.95
C SER A 127 8.80 1.92 -18.19
N SER A 128 8.26 1.03 -19.02
CA SER A 128 8.81 0.49 -20.25
C SER A 128 8.89 1.49 -21.40
N GLY A 129 10.06 1.58 -22.03
CA GLY A 129 10.20 1.18 -23.43
C GLY A 129 9.58 2.04 -24.53
N ILE A 130 9.53 3.37 -24.37
CA ILE A 130 9.29 4.27 -25.51
C ILE A 130 10.49 5.19 -25.60
N ASP A 131 11.26 5.08 -26.69
CA ASP A 131 12.36 6.00 -27.01
C ASP A 131 11.78 7.41 -27.18
N PRO A 132 12.01 8.33 -26.24
CA PRO A 132 11.45 9.66 -26.33
C PRO A 132 12.25 10.46 -27.35
N THR A 133 11.56 11.18 -28.23
CA THR A 133 12.14 12.23 -29.07
C THR A 133 12.94 13.25 -28.22
N GLN A 134 14.01 13.84 -28.78
CA GLN A 134 14.96 14.71 -28.04
C GLN A 134 14.30 15.85 -27.21
N GLN A 135 13.18 16.43 -27.64
CA GLN A 135 12.46 17.43 -26.84
C GLN A 135 11.67 16.83 -25.66
N GLN A 136 11.16 15.60 -25.79
CA GLN A 136 10.50 14.90 -24.68
C GLN A 136 11.49 14.42 -23.63
N GLN A 137 12.73 14.10 -24.01
CA GLN A 137 13.77 13.72 -23.05
C GLN A 137 14.05 14.82 -22.02
N GLN A 138 14.06 16.10 -22.44
CA GLN A 138 14.40 17.19 -21.52
C GLN A 138 13.30 17.46 -20.49
N GLN A 139 12.03 17.42 -20.89
CA GLN A 139 10.90 17.51 -19.94
C GLN A 139 10.81 16.28 -19.04
N GLN A 140 11.06 15.09 -19.58
CA GLN A 140 11.01 13.85 -18.80
C GLN A 140 12.14 13.79 -17.77
N GLN A 141 13.31 14.36 -18.09
CA GLN A 141 14.44 14.44 -17.17
C GLN A 141 14.16 15.39 -16.00
N GLN A 142 13.58 16.58 -16.24
CA GLN A 142 13.15 17.48 -15.16
C GLN A 142 12.10 16.85 -14.26
N GLN A 143 11.12 16.13 -14.85
CA GLN A 143 10.09 15.45 -14.08
C GLN A 143 10.67 14.32 -13.23
N GLN A 144 11.63 13.56 -13.76
CA GLN A 144 12.33 12.53 -12.98
C GLN A 144 13.16 13.10 -11.83
N GLU A 145 13.82 14.23 -12.06
CA GLU A 145 14.60 14.92 -11.02
C GLU A 145 13.69 15.41 -9.90
N MET A 146 12.57 16.07 -10.22
CA MET A 146 11.55 16.45 -9.25
C MET A 146 11.00 15.24 -8.49
N GLN A 147 10.67 14.13 -9.18
CA GLN A 147 10.21 12.92 -8.50
C GLN A 147 11.28 12.37 -7.54
N ARG A 148 12.55 12.40 -7.93
CA ARG A 148 13.66 11.97 -7.06
C ARG A 148 13.78 12.86 -5.83
N GLU A 149 13.63 14.17 -5.97
CA GLU A 149 13.62 15.11 -4.84
C GLU A 149 12.44 14.85 -3.90
N LEU A 150 11.24 14.62 -4.44
CA LEU A 150 10.06 14.31 -3.63
C LEU A 150 10.20 12.97 -2.89
N LEU A 151 10.81 11.96 -3.53
CA LEU A 151 11.16 10.71 -2.85
C LEU A 151 12.19 10.95 -1.75
N ALA A 152 13.20 11.78 -1.99
CA ALA A 152 14.20 12.13 -0.99
C ALA A 152 13.54 12.86 0.21
N PHE A 153 12.60 13.76 -0.03
CA PHE A 153 11.79 14.39 1.02
C PHE A 153 11.04 13.34 1.86
N CYS A 154 10.32 12.41 1.21
CA CYS A 154 9.66 11.31 1.91
C CYS A 154 10.64 10.49 2.76
N GLN A 155 11.86 10.29 2.27
CA GLN A 155 12.89 9.48 2.93
C GLN A 155 13.73 10.23 3.98
N HIS A 156 13.79 11.54 4.00
CA HIS A 156 14.72 12.25 4.88
C HIS A 156 14.05 13.34 5.72
N ASP A 157 12.96 13.91 5.25
CA ASP A 157 12.32 15.07 5.85
C ASP A 157 10.96 14.79 6.49
N THR A 158 10.37 13.62 6.20
CA THR A 158 9.17 13.18 6.93
C THR A 158 9.55 12.62 8.30
N PRO A 159 8.74 12.86 9.35
CA PRO A 159 9.01 12.35 10.69
C PRO A 159 8.82 10.82 10.78
N LYS A 160 9.83 10.06 10.34
CA LYS A 160 9.88 8.58 10.39
C LYS A 160 9.68 7.99 11.78
N ALA A 161 9.90 8.79 12.82
CA ALA A 161 9.64 8.40 14.19
C ALA A 161 8.20 7.88 14.38
N PHE A 162 7.21 8.49 13.71
CA PHE A 162 5.82 8.05 13.77
C PHE A 162 5.63 6.65 13.17
N TRP A 163 6.22 6.40 12.00
CA TRP A 163 6.18 5.08 11.38
C TRP A 163 6.87 4.02 12.25
N HIS A 164 8.09 4.29 12.73
CA HIS A 164 8.79 3.35 13.61
C HIS A 164 8.02 3.08 14.91
N GLN A 165 7.39 4.10 15.48
CA GLN A 165 6.55 3.96 16.67
C GLN A 165 5.33 3.07 16.39
N GLN A 166 4.66 3.27 15.24
CA GLN A 166 3.55 2.42 14.83
C GLN A 166 3.98 0.96 14.64
N GLN A 167 5.10 0.70 13.95
CA GLN A 167 5.59 -0.67 13.75
C GLN A 167 5.96 -1.34 15.08
N ARG A 168 6.53 -0.60 16.04
CA ARG A 168 6.81 -1.12 17.40
C ARG A 168 5.54 -1.40 18.18
N MET A 169 4.51 -0.55 18.05
CA MET A 169 3.20 -0.77 18.67
C MET A 169 2.56 -2.06 18.14
N LEU A 170 2.58 -2.26 16.82
CA LEU A 170 2.06 -3.47 16.19
C LEU A 170 2.80 -4.73 16.68
N LEU A 171 4.13 -4.66 16.74
CA LEU A 171 4.94 -5.74 17.30
C LEU A 171 4.60 -6.02 18.77
N GLY A 172 4.50 -4.99 19.61
CA GLY A 172 4.15 -5.15 21.02
C GLY A 172 2.74 -5.72 21.24
N SER A 173 1.78 -5.26 20.44
CA SER A 173 0.41 -5.78 20.45
C SER A 173 0.38 -7.26 20.05
N PHE A 174 1.11 -7.64 18.98
CA PHE A 174 1.17 -9.02 18.54
C PHE A 174 1.82 -9.94 19.57
N VAL A 175 2.97 -9.58 20.12
CA VAL A 175 3.68 -10.38 21.13
C VAL A 175 2.83 -10.59 22.39
N SER A 176 1.91 -9.68 22.68
CA SER A 176 0.97 -9.79 23.80
C SER A 176 -0.30 -10.58 23.48
N SER A 177 -0.47 -11.03 22.23
CA SER A 177 -1.69 -11.70 21.77
C SER A 177 -1.67 -13.22 22.02
N ALA A 178 -2.85 -13.82 22.17
CA ALA A 178 -2.99 -15.28 22.22
C ALA A 178 -2.52 -15.96 20.92
N VAL A 179 -2.67 -15.28 19.78
CA VAL A 179 -2.25 -15.78 18.46
C VAL A 179 -0.73 -15.99 18.43
N TYR A 180 0.05 -15.07 19.00
CA TYR A 180 1.50 -15.22 19.11
C TYR A 180 1.91 -16.45 19.92
N VAL A 181 1.29 -16.69 21.07
CA VAL A 181 1.59 -17.85 21.93
C VAL A 181 1.35 -19.15 21.15
N GLN A 182 0.19 -19.28 20.51
CA GLN A 182 -0.17 -20.46 19.73
C GLN A 182 0.75 -20.68 18.54
N LEU A 183 1.08 -19.62 17.78
CA LEU A 183 1.98 -19.71 16.65
C LEU A 183 3.39 -20.09 17.08
N LYS A 184 3.89 -19.51 18.18
CA LYS A 184 5.21 -19.82 18.70
C LYS A 184 5.35 -21.29 19.09
N GLU A 185 4.35 -21.84 19.78
CA GLU A 185 4.30 -23.26 20.14
C GLU A 185 4.26 -24.14 18.89
N ALA A 186 3.41 -23.80 17.92
CA ALA A 186 3.29 -24.55 16.68
C ALA A 186 4.56 -24.47 15.82
N LEU A 187 5.26 -23.33 15.79
CA LEU A 187 6.55 -23.18 15.11
C LEU A 187 7.63 -24.06 15.75
N ALA A 188 7.66 -24.14 17.07
CA ALA A 188 8.56 -25.05 17.78
C ALA A 188 8.25 -26.52 17.45
N ALA A 189 6.97 -26.91 17.48
CA ALA A 189 6.54 -28.26 17.09
C ALA A 189 6.75 -28.55 15.58
N ALA A 190 6.77 -27.52 14.74
CA ALA A 190 7.06 -27.60 13.32
C ALA A 190 8.56 -27.70 13.00
N ASP A 191 9.44 -27.67 14.01
CA ASP A 191 10.90 -27.60 13.86
C ASP A 191 11.37 -26.36 13.07
N LEU A 192 10.72 -25.21 13.35
CA LEU A 192 11.08 -23.90 12.81
C LEU A 192 11.52 -22.92 13.92
N PRO A 193 12.47 -23.27 14.82
CA PRO A 193 12.75 -22.52 16.05
C PRO A 193 13.48 -21.18 15.85
N GLY A 194 13.85 -20.82 14.62
CA GLY A 194 14.59 -19.58 14.32
C GLY A 194 13.71 -18.37 14.00
N LEU A 195 12.41 -18.58 13.81
CA LEU A 195 11.49 -17.52 13.42
C LEU A 195 11.00 -16.74 14.65
N GLN A 196 11.08 -15.42 14.57
CA GLN A 196 10.66 -14.52 15.64
C GLN A 196 10.00 -13.26 15.08
N PRO A 197 9.15 -12.57 15.85
CA PRO A 197 8.64 -11.25 15.47
C PRO A 197 9.78 -10.30 15.12
N LEU A 198 9.73 -9.67 13.95
CA LEU A 198 10.83 -8.88 13.41
C LEU A 198 10.33 -7.62 12.70
N LEU A 199 11.02 -6.50 12.92
CA LEU A 199 10.85 -5.29 12.10
C LEU A 199 11.83 -5.35 10.92
N THR A 200 11.31 -5.45 9.71
CA THR A 200 12.10 -5.41 8.47
C THR A 200 12.12 -4.00 7.87
N SER A 201 12.88 -3.80 6.79
CA SER A 201 12.79 -2.58 5.98
C SER A 201 11.42 -2.38 5.34
N CYS A 202 10.64 -3.46 5.17
CA CYS A 202 9.29 -3.43 4.58
C CYS A 202 8.19 -3.22 5.65
N GLY A 203 8.52 -3.33 6.93
CA GLY A 203 7.57 -3.23 8.04
C GLY A 203 7.64 -4.41 9.01
N PHE A 204 6.74 -4.40 9.99
CA PHE A 204 6.58 -5.47 10.98
C PHE A 204 6.14 -6.79 10.34
N CYS A 205 6.89 -7.86 10.60
CA CYS A 205 6.56 -9.23 10.25
C CYS A 205 6.28 -10.03 11.52
N HIS A 206 5.20 -10.80 11.51
CA HIS A 206 4.74 -11.57 12.66
C HIS A 206 5.77 -12.60 13.10
N PHE A 207 6.37 -13.31 12.14
CA PHE A 207 7.49 -14.20 12.38
C PHE A 207 8.43 -14.16 11.19
N ALA A 208 9.71 -13.88 11.37
CA ALA A 208 10.68 -13.86 10.29
C ALA A 208 12.06 -14.29 10.77
N ALA A 209 12.87 -14.78 9.84
CA ALA A 209 14.25 -15.15 10.04
C ALA A 209 15.03 -14.79 8.78
N ALA A 210 16.04 -13.95 8.94
CA ALA A 210 16.97 -13.67 7.86
C ALA A 210 17.70 -14.96 7.49
N ALA A 211 17.90 -15.20 6.19
CA ALA A 211 18.70 -16.31 5.74
C ALA A 211 20.13 -16.11 6.23
N LYS A 212 20.71 -17.14 6.85
CA LYS A 212 22.17 -17.16 7.03
C LYS A 212 22.79 -17.14 5.63
N PRO A 213 23.85 -16.36 5.36
CA PRO A 213 24.47 -16.35 4.05
C PRO A 213 24.98 -17.76 3.71
N VAL A 214 24.25 -18.48 2.86
CA VAL A 214 24.63 -19.80 2.37
C VAL A 214 25.50 -19.61 1.13
N ARG A 215 26.71 -20.15 1.14
CA ARG A 215 27.68 -20.06 0.02
C ARG A 215 27.38 -21.02 -1.17
N ASN A 216 26.17 -21.58 -1.30
CA ASN A 216 25.85 -22.60 -2.32
C ASN A 216 24.86 -22.10 -3.39
N PRO A 217 24.95 -22.58 -4.65
CA PRO A 217 25.00 -21.72 -5.84
C PRO A 217 23.86 -21.96 -6.85
N THR A 218 22.81 -22.70 -6.50
CA THR A 218 21.81 -23.19 -7.47
C THR A 218 20.47 -22.47 -7.44
N GLY A 219 20.28 -21.48 -6.55
CA GLY A 219 19.08 -20.63 -6.53
C GLY A 219 19.42 -19.18 -6.22
N PRO A 220 18.55 -18.21 -6.58
CA PRO A 220 18.75 -16.83 -6.19
C PRO A 220 18.77 -16.73 -4.65
N PRO A 221 19.72 -16.00 -4.06
CA PRO A 221 19.88 -15.95 -2.61
C PRO A 221 18.68 -15.26 -1.98
N VAL A 222 17.84 -15.99 -1.24
CA VAL A 222 16.73 -15.37 -0.49
C VAL A 222 17.25 -14.58 0.71
N ALA A 223 16.65 -13.43 0.99
CA ALA A 223 16.98 -12.59 2.13
C ALA A 223 16.52 -13.22 3.46
N GLY A 224 15.49 -14.07 3.43
CA GLY A 224 14.96 -14.76 4.59
C GLY A 224 13.59 -15.38 4.34
N LEU A 225 13.02 -15.96 5.40
CA LEU A 225 11.64 -16.46 5.46
C LEU A 225 10.83 -15.54 6.36
N ALA A 226 9.62 -15.18 5.94
CA ALA A 226 8.69 -14.36 6.71
C ALA A 226 7.28 -14.93 6.64
N PHE A 227 6.67 -15.13 7.81
CA PHE A 227 5.25 -15.37 7.96
C PHE A 227 4.52 -14.08 8.31
N VAL A 228 3.44 -13.81 7.57
CA VAL A 228 2.57 -12.65 7.76
C VAL A 228 1.18 -13.16 8.13
N CYS A 229 0.71 -12.86 9.34
CA CYS A 229 -0.67 -13.15 9.72
C CYS A 229 -1.59 -12.22 8.95
N VAL A 230 -2.55 -12.81 8.22
CA VAL A 230 -3.55 -12.10 7.43
C VAL A 230 -4.86 -12.17 8.20
N PRO A 231 -5.40 -11.03 8.66
CA PRO A 231 -6.67 -11.00 9.37
C PRO A 231 -7.84 -11.29 8.42
N GLU A 232 -8.99 -11.64 8.99
CA GLU A 232 -10.17 -12.05 8.22
C GLU A 232 -10.66 -10.93 7.29
N GLU A 233 -10.59 -9.68 7.75
CA GLU A 233 -11.01 -8.49 7.00
C GLU A 233 -10.13 -8.23 5.76
N GLU A 234 -8.91 -8.76 5.75
CA GLU A 234 -7.96 -8.65 4.63
C GLU A 234 -7.90 -9.93 3.77
N THR A 235 -8.81 -10.89 4.02
CA THR A 235 -8.92 -12.13 3.25
C THR A 235 -9.98 -11.99 2.16
N VAL A 236 -9.61 -12.28 0.91
CA VAL A 236 -10.50 -12.19 -0.26
C VAL A 236 -10.94 -13.59 -0.70
N ALA A 237 -12.25 -13.77 -0.85
CA ALA A 237 -12.82 -14.96 -1.47
C ALA A 237 -12.47 -14.98 -2.97
N VAL A 238 -11.57 -15.86 -3.39
CA VAL A 238 -11.20 -15.99 -4.80
C VAL A 238 -12.20 -16.91 -5.50
N SER A 239 -12.72 -16.45 -6.65
CA SER A 239 -13.57 -17.26 -7.51
C SER A 239 -12.71 -18.30 -8.25
N SER A 240 -13.10 -19.58 -8.24
CA SER A 240 -12.33 -20.74 -8.71
C SER A 240 -12.00 -20.79 -10.22
N ARG A 241 -12.21 -19.68 -10.95
CA ARG A 241 -12.02 -19.60 -12.41
C ARG A 241 -10.67 -19.05 -12.86
N ALA A 242 -9.73 -18.81 -11.94
CA ALA A 242 -8.40 -18.33 -12.29
C ALA A 242 -7.54 -19.45 -12.92
N PRO A 243 -6.73 -19.14 -13.96
CA PRO A 243 -5.77 -20.09 -14.52
C PRO A 243 -4.73 -20.53 -13.46
N PRO A 244 -4.05 -21.67 -13.66
CA PRO A 244 -3.03 -22.14 -12.71
C PRO A 244 -1.89 -21.11 -12.66
N LEU A 245 -1.79 -20.42 -11.53
CA LEU A 245 -0.69 -19.52 -11.21
C LEU A 245 0.30 -20.24 -10.29
N LEU A 246 1.52 -19.71 -10.19
CA LEU A 246 2.46 -20.13 -9.16
C LEU A 246 1.80 -19.98 -7.78
N LEU A 247 1.94 -20.97 -6.90
CA LEU A 247 1.27 -21.04 -5.58
C LEU A 247 1.42 -19.75 -4.76
N GLN A 248 2.58 -19.10 -4.86
CA GLN A 248 2.86 -17.82 -4.22
C GLN A 248 2.02 -16.66 -4.77
N GLN A 249 1.76 -16.63 -6.09
CA GLN A 249 0.92 -15.61 -6.71
C GLN A 249 -0.56 -15.83 -6.38
N GLN A 250 -0.99 -17.10 -6.28
CA GLN A 250 -2.33 -17.44 -5.83
C GLN A 250 -2.56 -16.97 -4.40
N GLN A 251 -1.61 -17.24 -3.49
CA GLN A 251 -1.68 -16.78 -2.10
C GLN A 251 -1.85 -15.26 -1.97
N LEU A 252 -1.16 -14.46 -2.78
CA LEU A 252 -1.35 -13.00 -2.81
C LEU A 252 -2.75 -12.57 -3.27
N GLN A 253 -3.40 -13.33 -4.17
CA GLN A 253 -4.75 -13.00 -4.64
C GLN A 253 -5.81 -13.17 -3.56
N HIS A 254 -5.52 -13.98 -2.53
CA HIS A 254 -6.37 -14.15 -1.35
C HIS A 254 -6.17 -13.05 -0.31
N CYS A 255 -5.23 -12.13 -0.50
CA CYS A 255 -4.98 -11.02 0.42
C CYS A 255 -5.43 -9.69 -0.22
N CYS A 256 -5.81 -8.72 0.62
CA CYS A 256 -5.92 -7.31 0.25
C CYS A 256 -5.26 -6.40 1.29
N GLY A 257 -5.31 -5.08 1.06
CA GLY A 257 -4.87 -4.07 2.02
C GLY A 257 -3.41 -4.19 2.44
N ARG A 258 -3.16 -4.04 3.74
CA ARG A 258 -1.81 -3.91 4.29
C ARG A 258 -1.06 -5.24 4.25
N SER A 259 -1.71 -6.37 4.54
CA SER A 259 -1.06 -7.69 4.45
C SER A 259 -0.59 -7.99 3.04
N ARG A 260 -1.41 -7.73 2.02
CA ARG A 260 -1.03 -7.94 0.62
C ARG A 260 0.16 -7.07 0.23
N LEU A 261 0.10 -5.78 0.57
CA LEU A 261 1.21 -4.85 0.30
C LEU A 261 2.50 -5.36 0.95
N LEU A 262 2.48 -5.69 2.25
CA LEU A 262 3.65 -6.20 2.97
C LEU A 262 4.22 -7.46 2.31
N LEU A 263 3.37 -8.43 1.95
CA LEU A 263 3.80 -9.65 1.26
C LEU A 263 4.50 -9.34 -0.07
N ARG A 264 3.99 -8.41 -0.88
CA ARG A 264 4.65 -7.99 -2.13
C ARG A 264 5.96 -7.26 -1.90
N LEU A 265 6.04 -6.39 -0.89
CA LEU A 265 7.27 -5.68 -0.55
C LEU A 265 8.35 -6.67 -0.11
N LEU A 266 7.99 -7.63 0.74
CA LEU A 266 8.89 -8.71 1.17
C LEU A 266 9.37 -9.53 -0.04
N GLN A 267 8.48 -9.92 -0.94
CA GLN A 267 8.87 -10.64 -2.17
C GLN A 267 9.81 -9.82 -3.06
N LYS A 268 9.57 -8.51 -3.24
CA LYS A 268 10.49 -7.64 -3.98
C LYS A 268 11.83 -7.45 -3.27
N ALA A 269 11.82 -7.46 -1.94
CA ALA A 269 13.02 -7.52 -1.11
C ALA A 269 13.63 -8.93 -1.04
N ASN A 270 13.18 -9.86 -1.90
CA ASN A 270 13.68 -11.21 -2.05
C ASN A 270 13.54 -12.10 -0.80
N TRP A 271 12.50 -11.86 0.01
CA TRP A 271 12.08 -12.74 1.09
C TRP A 271 11.11 -13.80 0.57
N ALA A 272 11.24 -15.02 1.09
CA ALA A 272 10.18 -16.01 1.02
C ALA A 272 9.08 -15.59 2.00
N ALA A 273 8.06 -14.89 1.50
CA ALA A 273 6.95 -14.39 2.30
C ALA A 273 5.74 -15.34 2.17
N VAL A 274 5.21 -15.79 3.31
CA VAL A 274 4.12 -16.76 3.38
C VAL A 274 2.98 -16.21 4.25
N PRO A 275 1.76 -16.10 3.72
CA PRO A 275 0.62 -15.67 4.51
C PRO A 275 0.13 -16.79 5.45
N ILE A 276 -0.28 -16.40 6.66
CA ILE A 276 -1.04 -17.24 7.60
C ILE A 276 -2.43 -16.61 7.72
N PHE A 277 -3.43 -17.20 7.07
CA PHE A 277 -4.81 -16.72 7.18
C PHE A 277 -5.38 -17.07 8.55
N LEU A 278 -5.72 -16.05 9.34
CA LEU A 278 -6.18 -16.24 10.72
C LEU A 278 -7.54 -16.95 10.79
N GLU A 279 -8.38 -16.79 9.76
CA GLU A 279 -9.63 -17.55 9.62
C GLU A 279 -9.38 -19.07 9.55
N GLN A 280 -8.36 -19.51 8.80
CA GLN A 280 -7.98 -20.92 8.69
C GLN A 280 -7.28 -21.39 9.97
N TRP A 281 -6.38 -20.56 10.51
CA TRP A 281 -5.62 -20.85 11.71
C TRP A 281 -6.52 -21.17 12.92
N THR A 282 -7.56 -20.37 13.13
CA THR A 282 -8.49 -20.53 14.26
C THR A 282 -9.32 -21.81 14.17
N ARG A 283 -9.47 -22.39 12.97
CA ARG A 283 -10.15 -23.68 12.76
C ARG A 283 -9.28 -24.88 13.07
N LEU A 284 -7.98 -24.72 13.32
CA LEU A 284 -7.07 -25.81 13.66
C LEU A 284 -7.11 -26.04 15.19
N PRO A 285 -7.74 -27.14 15.67
CA PRO A 285 -8.03 -27.31 17.10
C PRO A 285 -6.83 -27.77 17.92
N THR A 286 -5.85 -28.44 17.30
CA THR A 286 -4.71 -29.04 18.01
C THR A 286 -3.37 -28.45 17.58
N LEU A 287 -2.37 -28.61 18.44
CA LEU A 287 -1.00 -28.17 18.18
C LEU A 287 -0.39 -28.90 16.98
N GLU A 288 -0.68 -30.20 16.84
CA GLU A 288 -0.15 -31.04 15.77
C GLU A 288 -0.66 -30.58 14.40
N LEU A 289 -1.95 -30.27 14.29
CA LEU A 289 -2.54 -29.75 13.05
C LEU A 289 -1.99 -28.38 12.69
N ARG A 290 -1.78 -27.51 13.69
CA ARG A 290 -1.13 -26.20 13.49
C ARG A 290 0.32 -26.34 13.03
N ALA A 291 1.08 -27.26 13.62
CA ALA A 291 2.46 -27.54 13.22
C ALA A 291 2.54 -28.12 11.80
N ALA A 292 1.64 -29.05 11.47
CA ALA A 292 1.53 -29.62 10.12
C ALA A 292 1.18 -28.54 9.07
N TYR A 293 0.23 -27.66 9.39
CA TYR A 293 -0.11 -26.51 8.56
C TYR A 293 1.10 -25.60 8.29
N LEU A 294 1.87 -25.24 9.31
CA LEU A 294 3.08 -24.42 9.15
C LEU A 294 4.18 -25.12 8.33
N LYS A 295 4.30 -26.45 8.45
CA LYS A 295 5.23 -27.24 7.62
C LYS A 295 4.81 -27.23 6.15
N ALA A 296 3.54 -27.54 5.86
CA ALA A 296 3.00 -27.54 4.49
C ALA A 296 3.22 -26.19 3.79
N LEU A 297 3.06 -25.09 4.54
CA LEU A 297 3.32 -23.73 4.07
C LEU A 297 4.78 -23.45 3.66
N THR A 298 5.75 -24.22 4.17
CA THR A 298 7.18 -24.02 3.89
C THR A 298 7.78 -25.08 2.97
N THR A 299 7.18 -26.28 2.88
CA THR A 299 7.67 -27.37 2.03
C THR A 299 6.98 -27.43 0.67
N GLY A 300 5.84 -26.76 0.48
CA GLY A 300 5.07 -26.82 -0.77
C GLY A 300 4.36 -28.16 -1.00
N GLU A 301 4.39 -29.05 -0.02
CA GLU A 301 3.59 -30.28 0.02
C GLU A 301 2.23 -29.95 0.63
N ALA A 302 1.31 -29.47 -0.21
CA ALA A 302 -0.12 -29.49 0.08
C ALA A 302 -0.72 -30.61 -0.76
N ASP A 303 -1.15 -31.68 -0.09
CA ASP A 303 -1.98 -32.75 -0.67
C ASP A 303 -3.34 -32.21 -1.15
#